data_AF-Q7XEF7-F1
#
_entry.id   AF-Q7XEF7-F1
#
_cell.length_a   1.000
_cell.length_b   1.000
_cell.length_c   1.000
_cell.angle_alpha   90.00
_cell.angle_beta   90.00
_cell.angle_gamma   90.00
#
_symmetry.space_group_name_H-M   'P 1'
#
loop_
_entity.id
_entity.type
_entity.pdbx_description
1 polymer ?
#
loop_
_entity_poly.entity_id
_entity_poly.type
_entity_poly.pdbx_seq_one_letter_code
_entity_poly.pdbx_strand_id
1 'polypeptide(L)'
;MPMTMTADEPTTASAIVAGVKTGHHVLRIDGYSRTKNVVPNGQFITSRSFRAAGHSWHVFYYPNGFDDESIEYISLYLLLEDAATATTATTTTVQFTVTLLDKDGRQVPSQKANSGVFTYSSEIQKYGFTQFISRDELEQSEHLDGDRFALRFDITVVGKFRAEEIAGPVGAPYVAVPPSDMRRHFGDLLASGDGADVEFRVRGAGGEEETVAAHRVVLAARSPVFKAELLAGVPAKDGGGAVIQIDDMDAEVFRSLLHYMYTDSLPPEKGTTREEAAMAQNMIVAADRYSMETLKLMCEDRLRKHIGASSVATMLTFADRHHCHGLRAACTEFLSSPTNLKAAMATDGFGQLSCPTVLKELMAKALF
;
A
#
# COMPACT_ATOMS: atom_id res chain seq x y z
N MET A 1 0.69 5.08 67.30
CA MET A 1 -0.21 4.92 66.14
C MET A 1 0.64 4.98 64.89
N PRO A 2 0.65 3.96 64.01
CA PRO A 2 1.26 4.10 62.70
C PRO A 2 0.28 4.83 61.76
N MET A 3 0.78 5.84 61.03
CA MET A 3 0.07 6.48 59.93
C MET A 3 -0.03 5.48 58.77
N THR A 4 -1.25 5.12 58.40
CA THR A 4 -1.55 4.41 57.16
C THR A 4 -1.32 5.37 56.00
N MET A 5 -0.30 5.10 55.16
CA MET A 5 -0.19 5.73 53.85
C MET A 5 -1.35 5.22 52.99
N THR A 6 -2.24 6.13 52.59
CA THR A 6 -3.23 5.87 51.54
C THR A 6 -2.45 5.66 50.24
N ALA A 7 -2.52 4.46 49.68
CA ALA A 7 -2.04 4.20 48.33
C ALA A 7 -2.89 5.06 47.37
N ASP A 8 -2.23 5.90 46.59
CA ASP A 8 -2.87 6.67 45.53
C ASP A 8 -3.47 5.68 44.53
N GLU A 9 -4.78 5.77 44.27
CA GLU A 9 -5.43 4.88 43.31
C GLU A 9 -4.80 5.10 41.92
N PRO A 10 -4.42 4.03 41.21
CA PRO A 10 -3.84 4.16 39.87
C PRO A 10 -4.87 4.84 38.97
N THR A 11 -4.54 6.04 38.50
CA THR A 11 -5.36 6.77 37.54
C THR A 11 -5.42 5.95 36.25
N THR A 12 -6.59 5.43 35.91
CA THR A 12 -6.81 4.74 34.64
C THR A 12 -7.22 5.76 33.58
N ALA A 13 -6.70 5.60 32.37
CA ALA A 13 -7.05 6.43 31.23
C ALA A 13 -7.25 5.55 30.01
N SER A 14 -8.30 5.83 29.24
CA SER A 14 -8.57 5.16 27.97
C SER A 14 -8.77 6.19 26.87
N ALA A 15 -8.31 5.85 25.66
CA ALA A 15 -8.54 6.59 24.44
C ALA A 15 -9.60 5.88 23.61
N ILE A 16 -10.49 6.65 22.99
CA ILE A 16 -11.30 6.18 21.87
C ILE A 16 -10.59 6.65 20.60
N VAL A 17 -9.97 5.71 19.89
CA VAL A 17 -9.23 5.97 18.66
C VAL A 17 -10.15 5.74 17.47
N ALA A 18 -10.39 6.79 16.69
CA ALA A 18 -11.01 6.68 15.37
C ALA A 18 -9.89 6.60 14.32
N GLY A 19 -9.70 5.43 13.71
CA GLY A 19 -8.76 5.30 12.60
C GLY A 19 -9.29 6.07 11.39
N VAL A 20 -8.58 7.10 10.92
CA VAL A 20 -9.02 7.90 9.77
C VAL A 20 -8.05 7.68 8.61
N LYS A 21 -8.59 7.40 7.42
CA LYS A 21 -7.83 7.43 6.17
C LYS A 21 -8.28 8.61 5.35
N THR A 22 -7.33 9.40 4.86
CA THR A 22 -7.61 10.53 3.98
C THR A 22 -6.96 10.33 2.62
N GLY A 23 -7.51 10.97 1.61
CA GLY A 23 -6.96 11.01 0.26
C GLY A 23 -7.63 12.11 -0.54
N HIS A 24 -7.12 12.39 -1.73
CA HIS A 24 -7.72 13.39 -2.60
C HIS A 24 -7.63 13.00 -4.07
N HIS A 25 -8.51 13.60 -4.88
CA HIS A 25 -8.54 13.42 -6.32
C HIS A 25 -8.86 14.76 -7.00
N VAL A 26 -8.26 14.99 -8.17
CA VAL A 26 -8.58 16.16 -9.00
C VAL A 26 -9.19 15.69 -10.30
N LEU A 27 -10.43 16.09 -10.53
CA LEU A 27 -11.15 15.87 -11.78
C LEU A 27 -11.04 17.12 -12.64
N ARG A 28 -10.45 16.99 -13.84
CA ARG A 28 -10.45 18.05 -14.85
C ARG A 28 -11.56 17.79 -15.86
N ILE A 29 -12.30 18.84 -16.20
CA ILE A 29 -13.32 18.82 -17.23
C ILE A 29 -12.76 19.62 -18.39
N ASP A 30 -12.46 18.94 -19.47
CA ASP A 30 -11.99 19.54 -20.71
C ASP A 30 -13.11 19.52 -21.75
N GLY A 31 -13.51 20.70 -22.24
CA GLY A 31 -14.61 20.82 -23.19
C GLY A 31 -15.97 21.02 -22.52
N TYR A 32 -16.03 21.83 -21.46
CA TYR A 32 -17.24 22.06 -20.65
C TYR A 32 -18.47 22.40 -21.49
N SER A 33 -18.33 23.31 -22.45
CA SER A 33 -19.38 23.73 -23.38
C SER A 33 -19.96 22.55 -24.15
N ARG A 34 -19.12 21.59 -24.58
CA ARG A 34 -19.55 20.38 -25.28
C ARG A 34 -20.28 19.43 -24.34
N THR A 35 -19.79 19.26 -23.11
CA THR A 35 -20.50 18.42 -22.13
C THR A 35 -21.87 18.99 -21.80
N LYS A 36 -21.98 20.31 -21.67
CA LYS A 36 -23.24 21.03 -21.46
C LYS A 36 -24.21 20.88 -22.64
N ASN A 37 -23.72 20.95 -23.87
CA ASN A 37 -24.58 20.88 -25.05
C ASN A 37 -25.05 19.47 -25.42
N VAL A 38 -24.26 18.44 -25.09
CA VAL A 38 -24.51 17.06 -25.56
C VAL A 38 -25.22 16.20 -24.51
N VAL A 39 -25.00 16.45 -23.22
CA VAL A 39 -25.54 15.62 -22.14
C VAL A 39 -26.87 16.21 -21.66
N PRO A 40 -28.01 15.51 -21.77
CA PRO A 40 -29.29 16.02 -21.27
C PRO A 40 -29.33 16.21 -19.74
N ASN A 41 -30.29 16.98 -19.23
CA ASN A 41 -30.61 17.01 -17.79
C ASN A 41 -30.87 15.58 -17.27
N GLY A 42 -30.41 15.31 -16.04
CA GLY A 42 -30.51 13.99 -15.40
C GLY A 42 -29.55 12.92 -15.93
N GLN A 43 -28.76 13.22 -16.98
CA GLN A 43 -27.69 12.35 -17.47
C GLN A 43 -26.32 12.82 -16.98
N PHE A 44 -25.38 11.88 -16.88
CA PHE A 44 -24.05 12.12 -16.32
C PHE A 44 -22.94 11.51 -17.14
N ILE A 45 -21.75 12.07 -16.94
CA ILE A 45 -20.48 11.52 -17.40
C ILE A 45 -19.77 10.93 -16.19
N THR A 46 -19.32 9.69 -16.32
CA THR A 46 -18.58 8.98 -15.27
C THR A 46 -17.08 9.19 -15.45
N SER A 47 -16.38 9.60 -14.39
CA SER A 47 -14.92 9.64 -14.37
C SER A 47 -14.32 8.23 -14.49
N ARG A 48 -13.03 8.15 -14.82
CA ARG A 48 -12.27 6.91 -14.56
C ARG A 48 -12.29 6.57 -13.06
N SER A 49 -12.14 5.28 -12.75
CA SER A 49 -11.94 4.83 -11.37
C SER A 49 -10.65 5.44 -10.83
N PHE A 50 -10.67 5.87 -9.57
CA PHE A 50 -9.50 6.38 -8.86
C PHE A 50 -9.46 5.87 -7.43
N ARG A 51 -8.24 5.75 -6.87
CA ARG A 51 -8.02 5.32 -5.49
C ARG A 51 -7.76 6.51 -4.56
N ALA A 52 -8.49 6.59 -3.46
CA ALA A 52 -8.31 7.59 -2.42
C ALA A 52 -8.83 7.04 -1.07
N ALA A 53 -8.20 7.44 0.04
CA ALA A 53 -8.58 7.02 1.40
C ALA A 53 -8.71 5.49 1.60
N GLY A 54 -7.99 4.70 0.78
CA GLY A 54 -8.00 3.22 0.83
C GLY A 54 -9.10 2.53 0.03
N HIS A 55 -9.92 3.27 -0.74
CA HIS A 55 -11.03 2.73 -1.53
C HIS A 55 -10.95 3.18 -2.99
N SER A 56 -11.71 2.50 -3.87
CA SER A 56 -11.90 2.88 -5.28
C SER A 56 -13.21 3.64 -5.49
N TRP A 57 -13.14 4.71 -6.28
CA TRP A 57 -14.22 5.69 -6.43
C TRP A 57 -14.43 6.08 -7.88
N HIS A 58 -15.65 6.55 -8.19
CA HIS A 58 -15.97 7.29 -9.41
C HIS A 58 -16.65 8.60 -9.07
N VAL A 59 -16.47 9.62 -9.92
CA VAL A 59 -17.29 10.84 -9.91
C VAL A 59 -18.32 10.74 -11.02
N PHE A 60 -19.58 11.00 -10.69
CA PHE A 60 -20.64 11.25 -11.65
C PHE A 60 -20.82 12.75 -11.79
N TYR A 61 -20.51 13.27 -12.98
CA TYR A 61 -20.61 14.67 -13.34
C TYR A 61 -21.86 14.90 -14.19
N TYR A 62 -22.81 15.65 -13.64
CA TYR A 62 -24.04 16.06 -14.32
C TYR A 62 -23.90 17.52 -14.75
N PRO A 63 -23.55 17.80 -16.02
CA PRO A 63 -23.34 19.18 -16.49
C PRO A 63 -24.63 20.02 -16.47
N ASN A 64 -25.79 19.36 -16.55
CA ASN A 64 -27.11 20.00 -16.67
C ASN A 64 -28.08 19.62 -15.55
N GLY A 65 -27.58 19.36 -14.34
CA GLY A 65 -28.42 18.97 -13.20
C GLY A 65 -28.70 17.48 -13.11
N PHE A 66 -28.98 17.02 -11.89
CA PHE A 66 -29.37 15.64 -11.57
C PHE A 66 -30.86 15.39 -11.84
N ASP A 67 -31.67 16.43 -11.69
CA ASP A 67 -33.13 16.43 -11.84
C ASP A 67 -33.59 17.82 -12.35
N ASP A 68 -34.89 17.98 -12.57
CA ASP A 68 -35.48 19.24 -13.08
C ASP A 68 -35.28 20.41 -12.10
N GLU A 69 -35.21 20.14 -10.78
CA GLU A 69 -34.99 21.17 -9.75
C GLU A 69 -33.57 21.73 -9.74
N SER A 70 -32.61 20.92 -10.22
CA SER A 70 -31.20 21.30 -10.35
C SER A 70 -30.79 21.62 -11.77
N ILE A 71 -31.75 21.85 -12.68
CA ILE A 71 -31.47 22.03 -14.11
C ILE A 71 -30.50 23.17 -14.42
N GLU A 72 -30.38 24.20 -13.56
CA GLU A 72 -29.43 25.32 -13.73
C GLU A 72 -28.04 25.09 -13.11
N TYR A 73 -27.84 23.95 -12.48
CA TYR A 73 -26.64 23.65 -11.71
C TYR A 73 -25.82 22.52 -12.33
N ILE A 74 -24.54 22.51 -11.97
CA ILE A 74 -23.72 21.30 -12.08
C ILE A 74 -23.95 20.47 -10.83
N SER A 75 -24.25 19.18 -11.00
CA SER A 75 -24.36 18.22 -9.90
C SER A 75 -23.21 17.24 -9.91
N LEU A 76 -22.77 16.83 -8.72
CA LEU A 76 -21.60 15.97 -8.54
C LEU A 76 -21.90 14.90 -7.50
N TYR A 77 -21.70 13.63 -7.86
CA TYR A 77 -21.83 12.52 -6.93
C TYR A 77 -20.57 11.68 -6.90
N LEU A 78 -20.15 11.30 -5.71
CA LEU A 78 -19.06 10.37 -5.46
C LEU A 78 -19.66 8.97 -5.25
N LEU A 79 -19.31 8.04 -6.13
CA LEU A 79 -19.70 6.63 -6.06
C LEU A 79 -18.56 5.82 -5.41
N LEU A 80 -18.90 4.98 -4.43
CA LEU A 80 -17.98 4.01 -3.85
C LEU A 80 -18.09 2.67 -4.60
N GLU A 81 -17.04 2.27 -5.31
CA GLU A 81 -17.03 1.06 -6.17
C GLU A 81 -17.20 -0.23 -5.35
N ASP A 82 -16.59 -0.27 -4.16
CA ASP A 82 -16.69 -1.41 -3.23
C ASP A 82 -18.13 -1.62 -2.73
N ALA A 83 -18.89 -0.54 -2.50
CA ALA A 83 -20.29 -0.62 -2.06
C ALA A 83 -21.23 -1.00 -3.21
N ALA A 84 -20.88 -0.65 -4.46
CA ALA A 84 -21.64 -1.02 -5.64
C ALA A 84 -21.51 -2.51 -6.02
N THR A 85 -20.45 -3.17 -5.56
CA THR A 85 -20.12 -4.56 -5.90
C THR A 85 -20.26 -5.54 -4.72
N ALA A 86 -20.54 -5.03 -3.51
CA ALA A 86 -20.63 -5.85 -2.30
C ALA A 86 -21.85 -6.77 -2.28
N THR A 87 -21.61 -8.08 -2.14
CA THR A 87 -22.62 -9.13 -1.90
C THR A 87 -22.94 -9.33 -0.42
N THR A 88 -22.23 -8.64 0.47
CA THR A 88 -22.44 -8.67 1.93
C THR A 88 -22.66 -7.26 2.46
N ALA A 89 -23.41 -7.12 3.56
CA ALA A 89 -23.79 -5.83 4.14
C ALA A 89 -22.58 -5.13 4.81
N THR A 90 -21.67 -4.58 4.01
CA THR A 90 -20.58 -3.73 4.47
C THR A 90 -21.00 -2.26 4.36
N THR A 91 -20.81 -1.51 5.44
CA THR A 91 -21.04 -0.07 5.47
C THR A 91 -19.71 0.66 5.57
N THR A 92 -19.59 1.80 4.90
CA THR A 92 -18.39 2.64 4.94
C THR A 92 -18.79 4.05 5.30
N THR A 93 -18.33 4.55 6.46
CA THR A 93 -18.57 5.93 6.89
C THR A 93 -17.57 6.86 6.25
N VAL A 94 -18.07 7.89 5.58
CA VAL A 94 -17.30 8.78 4.71
C VAL A 94 -17.71 10.23 4.95
N GLN A 95 -16.73 11.10 4.85
CA GLN A 95 -16.91 12.53 4.69
C GLN A 95 -16.04 12.97 3.52
N PHE A 96 -16.57 13.80 2.62
CA PHE A 96 -15.77 14.40 1.58
C PHE A 96 -16.13 15.87 1.36
N THR A 97 -15.18 16.58 0.78
CA THR A 97 -15.32 17.97 0.35
C THR A 97 -15.01 18.05 -1.12
N VAL A 98 -15.82 18.82 -1.85
CA VAL A 98 -15.53 19.21 -3.23
C VAL A 98 -15.24 20.70 -3.27
N THR A 99 -14.14 21.08 -3.91
CA THR A 99 -13.73 22.48 -4.08
C THR A 99 -13.37 22.75 -5.54
N LEU A 100 -13.84 23.88 -6.09
CA LEU A 100 -13.38 24.39 -7.38
C LEU A 100 -11.91 24.81 -7.27
N LEU A 101 -11.13 24.56 -8.33
CA LEU A 101 -9.74 25.00 -8.41
C LEU A 101 -9.60 26.23 -9.33
N ASP A 102 -8.71 27.14 -8.96
CA ASP A 102 -8.28 28.23 -9.83
C ASP A 102 -7.33 27.73 -10.93
N LYS A 103 -6.95 28.64 -11.84
CA LYS A 103 -6.03 28.37 -12.95
C LYS A 103 -4.64 27.87 -12.52
N ASP A 104 -4.21 28.19 -11.30
CA ASP A 104 -2.95 27.75 -10.72
C ASP A 104 -3.10 26.43 -9.93
N GLY A 105 -4.31 25.85 -9.90
CA GLY A 105 -4.62 24.62 -9.17
C GLY A 105 -4.83 24.80 -7.67
N ARG A 106 -5.00 26.04 -7.18
CA ARG A 106 -5.31 26.32 -5.77
C ARG A 106 -6.80 26.24 -5.54
N GLN A 107 -7.19 25.84 -4.34
CA GLN A 107 -8.61 25.72 -3.97
C GLN A 107 -9.27 27.08 -3.82
N VAL A 108 -10.44 27.27 -4.43
CA VAL A 108 -11.29 28.46 -4.34
C VAL A 108 -12.25 28.28 -3.14
N PRO A 109 -12.00 28.91 -1.97
CA PRO A 109 -12.73 28.57 -0.75
C PRO A 109 -14.22 28.95 -0.78
N SER A 110 -14.59 29.96 -1.60
CA SER A 110 -15.97 30.40 -1.80
C SER A 110 -16.81 29.39 -2.61
N GLN A 111 -16.16 28.49 -3.36
CA GLN A 111 -16.81 27.48 -4.20
C GLN A 111 -16.47 26.08 -3.70
N LYS A 112 -16.93 25.80 -2.48
CA LYS A 112 -16.66 24.58 -1.71
C LYS A 112 -17.95 24.01 -1.13
N ALA A 113 -18.12 22.70 -1.24
CA ALA A 113 -19.22 21.96 -0.64
C ALA A 113 -18.69 20.80 0.22
N ASN A 114 -19.29 20.58 1.39
CA ASN A 114 -18.91 19.51 2.33
C ASN A 114 -20.11 18.57 2.51
N SER A 115 -19.88 17.26 2.36
CA SER A 115 -20.94 16.26 2.44
C SER A 115 -21.48 16.05 3.86
N GLY A 116 -20.77 16.55 4.89
CA GLY A 116 -20.92 16.03 6.24
C GLY A 116 -20.47 14.57 6.33
N VAL A 117 -20.69 13.95 7.49
CA VAL A 117 -20.43 12.52 7.69
C VAL A 117 -21.67 11.74 7.27
N PHE A 118 -21.50 10.77 6.39
CA PHE A 118 -22.57 9.88 5.94
C PHE A 118 -22.03 8.47 5.75
N THR A 119 -22.91 7.49 5.54
CA THR A 119 -22.54 6.08 5.45
C THR A 119 -22.99 5.50 4.12
N TYR A 120 -22.03 5.02 3.32
CA TYR A 120 -22.30 4.19 2.15
C TYR A 120 -22.75 2.80 2.59
N SER A 121 -23.66 2.22 1.82
CA SER A 121 -24.19 0.86 2.00
C SER A 121 -24.57 0.27 0.65
N SER A 122 -25.07 -0.97 0.64
CA SER A 122 -25.65 -1.58 -0.56
C SER A 122 -26.82 -0.77 -1.15
N GLU A 123 -27.52 0.00 -0.33
CA GLU A 123 -28.64 0.87 -0.74
C GLU A 123 -28.16 2.27 -1.16
N ILE A 124 -27.12 2.79 -0.51
CA ILE A 124 -26.58 4.13 -0.76
C ILE A 124 -25.16 3.99 -1.30
N GLN A 125 -25.05 3.85 -2.62
CA GLN A 125 -23.78 3.62 -3.30
C GLN A 125 -23.13 4.90 -3.81
N LYS A 126 -23.90 5.99 -3.94
CA LYS A 126 -23.43 7.32 -4.33
C LYS A 126 -24.00 8.40 -3.40
N TYR A 127 -23.20 9.43 -3.14
CA TYR A 127 -23.61 10.61 -2.39
C TYR A 127 -22.94 11.85 -2.96
N GLY A 128 -23.59 13.01 -2.87
CA GLY A 128 -23.20 14.14 -3.69
C GLY A 128 -23.97 15.41 -3.42
N PHE A 129 -23.77 16.37 -4.30
CA PHE A 129 -24.41 17.68 -4.28
C PHE A 129 -25.25 17.83 -5.54
N THR A 130 -26.57 17.92 -5.37
CA THR A 130 -27.51 18.15 -6.46
C THR A 130 -27.31 19.55 -7.07
N GLN A 131 -26.94 20.55 -6.26
CA GLN A 131 -26.69 21.93 -6.69
C GLN A 131 -25.30 22.36 -6.18
N PHE A 132 -24.23 21.93 -6.84
CA PHE A 132 -22.85 22.25 -6.41
C PHE A 132 -22.46 23.69 -6.74
N ILE A 133 -22.60 24.08 -8.01
CA ILE A 133 -22.36 25.44 -8.52
C ILE A 133 -23.35 25.69 -9.65
N SER A 134 -23.92 26.90 -9.72
CA SER A 134 -24.75 27.24 -10.88
C SER A 134 -23.88 27.39 -12.13
N ARG A 135 -24.44 27.10 -13.31
CA ARG A 135 -23.68 27.28 -14.55
C ARG A 135 -23.32 28.73 -14.80
N ASP A 136 -24.26 29.64 -14.52
CA ASP A 136 -24.06 31.07 -14.68
C ASP A 136 -22.89 31.58 -13.80
N GLU A 137 -22.80 31.15 -12.54
CA GLU A 137 -21.68 31.50 -11.67
C GLU A 137 -20.35 30.97 -12.19
N LEU A 138 -20.30 29.71 -12.67
CA LEU A 138 -19.08 29.14 -13.23
C LEU A 138 -18.65 29.90 -14.49
N GLU A 139 -19.58 30.18 -15.40
CA GLU A 139 -19.34 30.84 -16.69
C GLU A 139 -18.93 32.31 -16.53
N GLN A 140 -19.38 32.98 -15.46
CA GLN A 140 -18.97 34.34 -15.11
C GLN A 140 -17.67 34.38 -14.29
N SER A 141 -17.21 33.24 -13.77
CA SER A 141 -16.00 33.17 -12.95
C SER A 141 -14.72 33.20 -13.78
N GLU A 142 -13.62 33.64 -13.17
CA GLU A 142 -12.26 33.53 -13.75
C GLU A 142 -11.68 32.10 -13.69
N HIS A 143 -12.43 31.15 -13.14
CA HIS A 143 -11.98 29.77 -12.89
C HIS A 143 -12.33 28.83 -14.05
N LEU A 144 -13.21 29.24 -14.96
CA LEU A 144 -13.40 28.60 -16.25
C LEU A 144 -12.33 29.13 -17.22
N ASP A 145 -11.20 28.42 -17.29
CA ASP A 145 -10.08 28.78 -18.17
C ASP A 145 -10.36 28.30 -19.60
N GLY A 146 -10.91 29.21 -20.41
CA GLY A 146 -11.39 28.91 -21.75
C GLY A 146 -12.61 28.00 -21.71
N ASP A 147 -12.41 26.70 -21.93
CA ASP A 147 -13.47 25.68 -21.91
C ASP A 147 -13.17 24.56 -20.91
N ARG A 148 -12.46 24.90 -19.84
CA ARG A 148 -11.89 23.94 -18.88
C ARG A 148 -12.01 24.43 -17.45
N PHE A 149 -12.32 23.52 -16.54
CA PHE A 149 -12.26 23.78 -15.10
C PHE A 149 -11.86 22.50 -14.36
N ALA A 150 -11.48 22.62 -13.10
CA ALA A 150 -11.05 21.49 -12.30
C ALA A 150 -11.68 21.51 -10.90
N LEU A 151 -11.97 20.31 -10.40
CA LEU A 151 -12.58 20.08 -9.10
C LEU A 151 -11.66 19.19 -8.28
N ARG A 152 -11.44 19.54 -7.01
CA ARG A 152 -10.73 18.72 -6.05
C ARG A 152 -11.72 18.07 -5.09
N PHE A 153 -11.60 16.76 -4.95
CA PHE A 153 -12.31 15.94 -3.98
C PHE A 153 -11.33 15.58 -2.86
N ASP A 154 -11.55 16.08 -1.64
CA ASP A 154 -10.83 15.66 -0.45
C ASP A 154 -11.71 14.67 0.33
N ILE A 155 -11.27 13.41 0.42
CA ILE A 155 -12.07 12.27 0.91
C ILE A 155 -11.48 11.77 2.22
N THR A 156 -12.35 11.52 3.19
CA THR A 156 -12.04 10.98 4.51
C THR A 156 -12.91 9.77 4.78
N VAL A 157 -12.30 8.62 5.04
CA VAL A 157 -12.99 7.38 5.43
C VAL A 157 -12.72 7.14 6.90
N VAL A 158 -13.80 7.06 7.67
CA VAL A 158 -13.76 6.82 9.12
C VAL A 158 -13.79 5.32 9.35
N GLY A 159 -12.69 4.79 9.87
CA GLY A 159 -12.54 3.41 10.29
C GLY A 159 -13.25 3.13 11.62
N LYS A 160 -13.26 1.86 12.03
CA LYS A 160 -13.92 1.42 13.28
C LYS A 160 -13.30 2.12 14.49
N PHE A 161 -14.15 2.59 15.39
CA PHE A 161 -13.74 3.09 16.71
C PHE A 161 -13.13 1.93 17.52
N ARG A 162 -11.98 2.18 18.15
CA ARG A 162 -11.34 1.24 19.08
C ARG A 162 -11.09 1.93 20.41
N ALA A 163 -11.35 1.24 21.51
CA ALA A 163 -10.94 1.70 22.83
C ALA A 163 -9.56 1.12 23.15
N GLU A 164 -8.62 1.98 23.51
CA GLU A 164 -7.25 1.62 23.88
C GLU A 164 -6.93 2.18 25.28
N GLU A 165 -6.15 1.47 26.09
CA GLU A 165 -5.69 1.97 27.39
C GLU A 165 -4.48 2.89 27.17
N ILE A 166 -4.52 4.11 27.71
CA ILE A 166 -3.40 5.05 27.60
C ILE A 166 -2.42 4.74 28.74
N ALA A 167 -1.29 4.12 28.41
CA ALA A 167 -0.17 4.02 29.32
C ALA A 167 0.63 5.34 29.32
N GLY A 168 0.31 6.29 30.20
CA GLY A 168 1.14 7.49 30.44
C GLY A 168 0.40 8.71 30.98
N PRO A 169 1.11 9.72 31.53
CA PRO A 169 0.50 10.91 32.09
C PRO A 169 -0.20 11.76 31.01
N VAL A 170 -1.46 12.11 31.26
CA VAL A 170 -2.29 12.93 30.37
C VAL A 170 -1.90 14.40 30.49
N GLY A 171 -1.27 14.95 29.45
CA GLY A 171 -1.04 16.40 29.33
C GLY A 171 0.24 16.77 28.58
N ALA A 172 0.18 16.87 27.24
CA ALA A 172 1.16 17.63 26.48
C ALA A 172 0.49 18.34 25.28
N PRO A 173 0.96 19.54 24.89
CA PRO A 173 0.36 20.34 23.80
C PRO A 173 0.52 19.67 22.44
N TYR A 174 -0.31 20.08 21.47
CA TYR A 174 -0.27 19.67 20.07
C TYR A 174 1.05 20.11 19.39
N VAL A 175 2.13 19.40 19.69
CA VAL A 175 3.38 19.46 18.93
C VAL A 175 3.20 18.50 17.76
N ALA A 176 3.19 19.04 16.54
CA ALA A 176 3.24 18.21 15.34
C ALA A 176 4.60 17.51 15.30
N VAL A 177 4.64 16.26 15.77
CA VAL A 177 5.84 15.43 15.73
C VAL A 177 6.08 15.04 14.27
N PRO A 178 7.22 15.40 13.66
CA PRO A 178 7.52 14.97 12.31
C PRO A 178 7.61 13.44 12.23
N PRO A 179 7.31 12.82 11.07
CA PRO A 179 7.50 11.39 10.89
C PRO A 179 8.92 10.97 11.26
N SER A 180 9.07 9.80 11.88
CA SER A 180 10.38 9.27 12.25
C SER A 180 11.29 9.18 11.03
N ASP A 181 12.47 9.78 11.13
CA ASP A 181 13.54 9.71 10.13
C ASP A 181 14.60 8.65 10.46
N MET A 182 14.32 7.81 11.46
CA MET A 182 15.18 6.72 11.89
C MET A 182 15.61 5.82 10.72
N ARG A 183 14.67 5.47 9.82
CA ARG A 183 14.96 4.64 8.64
C ARG A 183 16.00 5.28 7.73
N ARG A 184 15.96 6.61 7.55
CA ARG A 184 16.94 7.36 6.77
C ARG A 184 18.29 7.35 7.47
N HIS A 185 18.32 7.66 8.76
CA HIS A 185 19.57 7.70 9.55
C HIS A 185 20.30 6.36 9.56
N PHE A 186 19.60 5.23 9.71
CA PHE A 186 20.21 3.91 9.60
C PHE A 186 20.62 3.58 8.14
N GLY A 187 19.85 4.01 7.14
CA GLY A 187 20.28 3.89 5.74
C GLY A 187 21.58 4.64 5.45
N ASP A 188 21.71 5.86 5.96
CA ASP A 188 22.92 6.69 5.82
C ASP A 188 24.11 6.09 6.58
N LEU A 189 23.87 5.48 7.74
CA LEU A 189 24.88 4.73 8.51
C LEU A 189 25.44 3.54 7.73
N LEU A 190 24.56 2.77 7.06
CA LEU A 190 25.00 1.69 6.17
C LEU A 190 25.80 2.22 4.97
N ALA A 191 25.36 3.33 4.37
CA ALA A 191 26.00 3.89 3.18
C ALA A 191 27.38 4.51 3.46
N SER A 192 27.54 5.16 4.62
CA SER A 192 28.82 5.75 5.05
C SER A 192 29.81 4.69 5.53
N GLY A 193 29.33 3.62 6.17
CA GLY A 193 30.18 2.62 6.82
C GLY A 193 30.81 3.11 8.13
N ASP A 194 30.38 4.26 8.64
CA ASP A 194 30.93 4.87 9.85
C ASP A 194 30.69 3.98 11.07
N GLY A 195 31.77 3.49 11.67
CA GLY A 195 31.70 2.62 12.85
C GLY A 195 31.39 1.16 12.55
N ALA A 196 31.51 0.73 11.29
CA ALA A 196 31.39 -0.68 10.91
C ALA A 196 32.41 -1.55 11.66
N ASP A 197 31.94 -2.66 12.21
CA ASP A 197 32.70 -3.58 13.08
C ASP A 197 32.69 -5.04 12.54
N VAL A 198 32.16 -5.23 11.34
CA VAL A 198 32.16 -6.50 10.60
C VAL A 198 32.20 -6.23 9.10
N GLU A 199 32.89 -7.11 8.37
CA GLU A 199 32.93 -7.10 6.91
C GLU A 199 32.44 -8.44 6.35
N PHE A 200 31.72 -8.40 5.22
CA PHE A 200 31.23 -9.58 4.54
C PHE A 200 31.84 -9.67 3.15
N ARG A 201 32.42 -10.82 2.82
CA ARG A 201 32.83 -11.14 1.44
C ARG A 201 31.67 -11.84 0.74
N VAL A 202 31.24 -11.26 -0.37
CA VAL A 202 30.13 -11.73 -1.21
C VAL A 202 30.61 -11.88 -2.64
N ARG A 203 29.99 -12.78 -3.40
CA ARG A 203 30.26 -12.91 -4.83
C ARG A 203 29.64 -11.74 -5.60
N GLY A 204 30.49 -10.97 -6.23
CA GLY A 204 30.17 -9.83 -7.07
C GLY A 204 29.79 -10.18 -8.52
N ALA A 205 29.44 -9.14 -9.28
CA ALA A 205 29.11 -9.29 -10.68
C ALA A 205 30.35 -9.79 -11.47
N GLY A 206 30.18 -10.84 -12.27
CA GLY A 206 31.30 -11.43 -13.03
C GLY A 206 32.19 -12.40 -12.24
N GLY A 207 31.84 -12.72 -10.99
CA GLY A 207 32.54 -13.72 -10.18
C GLY A 207 33.69 -13.18 -9.33
N GLU A 208 33.91 -11.87 -9.32
CA GLU A 208 34.88 -11.21 -8.43
C GLU A 208 34.34 -11.17 -6.99
N GLU A 209 35.21 -11.22 -5.98
CA GLU A 209 34.79 -11.05 -4.58
C GLU A 209 34.61 -9.56 -4.26
N GLU A 210 33.48 -9.22 -3.66
CA GLU A 210 33.19 -7.87 -3.17
C GLU A 210 33.09 -7.89 -1.63
N THR A 211 33.64 -6.87 -0.98
CA THR A 211 33.53 -6.72 0.49
C THR A 211 32.48 -5.68 0.83
N VAL A 212 31.61 -5.98 1.79
CA VAL A 212 30.55 -5.10 2.28
C VAL A 212 30.67 -4.95 3.79
N ALA A 213 30.93 -3.73 4.26
CA ALA A 213 31.03 -3.41 5.68
C ALA A 213 29.63 -3.23 6.32
N ALA A 214 29.48 -3.60 7.59
CA ALA A 214 28.23 -3.48 8.34
C ALA A 214 28.45 -3.42 9.86
N HIS A 215 27.36 -3.40 10.62
CA HIS A 215 27.33 -3.23 12.07
C HIS A 215 26.70 -4.46 12.74
N ARG A 216 27.47 -5.21 13.53
CA ARG A 216 27.05 -6.46 14.19
C ARG A 216 25.78 -6.27 15.00
N VAL A 217 25.69 -5.18 15.75
CA VAL A 217 24.54 -4.88 16.62
C VAL A 217 23.25 -4.65 15.84
N VAL A 218 23.33 -4.00 14.67
CA VAL A 218 22.16 -3.79 13.80
C VAL A 218 21.71 -5.12 13.22
N LEU A 219 22.62 -5.92 12.67
CA LEU A 219 22.29 -7.21 12.08
C LEU A 219 21.71 -8.18 13.13
N ALA A 220 22.33 -8.25 14.31
CA ALA A 220 21.88 -9.08 15.42
C ALA A 220 20.51 -8.66 15.99
N ALA A 221 20.16 -7.38 15.92
CA ALA A 221 18.84 -6.92 16.32
C ALA A 221 17.74 -7.33 15.32
N ARG A 222 18.10 -7.57 14.05
CA ARG A 222 17.17 -7.77 12.94
C ARG A 222 17.06 -9.22 12.48
N SER A 223 18.04 -10.07 12.82
CA SER A 223 18.04 -11.49 12.50
C SER A 223 18.51 -12.32 13.69
N PRO A 224 17.72 -13.31 14.16
CA PRO A 224 18.16 -14.27 15.18
C PRO A 224 19.40 -15.06 14.77
N VAL A 225 19.55 -15.34 13.47
CA VAL A 225 20.70 -16.07 12.93
C VAL A 225 21.96 -15.21 13.04
N PHE A 226 21.92 -13.95 12.59
CA PHE A 226 23.04 -13.04 12.79
C PHE A 226 23.32 -12.76 14.26
N LYS A 227 22.30 -12.74 15.12
CA LYS A 227 22.50 -12.63 16.57
C LYS A 227 23.33 -13.79 17.12
N ALA A 228 23.01 -15.02 16.72
CA ALA A 228 23.75 -16.21 17.15
C ALA A 228 25.19 -16.18 16.58
N GLU A 229 25.34 -15.91 15.29
CA GLU A 229 26.65 -15.94 14.62
C GLU A 229 27.58 -14.80 15.09
N LEU A 230 27.04 -13.59 15.25
CA LEU A 230 27.84 -12.39 15.52
C LEU A 230 27.97 -12.06 17.00
N LEU A 231 27.04 -12.45 17.87
CA LEU A 231 27.10 -12.09 19.30
C LEU A 231 27.28 -13.29 20.23
N ALA A 232 26.93 -14.51 19.79
CA ALA A 232 27.11 -15.72 20.61
C ALA A 232 28.37 -16.54 20.26
N GLY A 233 29.10 -16.18 19.19
CA GLY A 233 30.35 -16.82 18.77
C GLY A 233 31.59 -16.35 19.54
N VAL A 234 32.63 -17.20 19.60
CA VAL A 234 33.94 -16.90 20.22
C VAL A 234 34.50 -15.57 19.68
N PRO A 235 34.97 -14.63 20.53
CA PRO A 235 35.52 -13.37 20.06
C PRO A 235 36.68 -13.63 19.08
N ALA A 236 36.64 -12.94 17.93
CA ALA A 236 37.75 -12.91 16.99
C ALA A 236 39.01 -12.51 17.77
N LYS A 237 40.04 -13.36 17.71
CA LYS A 237 41.17 -13.32 18.64
C LYS A 237 42.09 -12.11 18.48
N ASP A 238 41.92 -11.32 17.43
CA ASP A 238 42.74 -10.15 17.15
C ASP A 238 41.79 -9.04 16.69
N GLY A 239 41.91 -7.85 17.27
CA GLY A 239 40.98 -6.70 17.10
C GLY A 239 40.88 -6.10 15.69
N GLY A 240 41.04 -6.89 14.63
CA GLY A 240 40.61 -6.57 13.27
C GLY A 240 39.21 -7.12 13.01
N GLY A 241 38.37 -6.35 12.31
CA GLY A 241 37.00 -6.74 11.95
C GLY A 241 36.94 -8.17 11.41
N ALA A 242 36.01 -8.97 11.92
CA ALA A 242 35.81 -10.32 11.44
C ALA A 242 35.29 -10.25 10.01
N VAL A 243 36.01 -10.84 9.05
CA VAL A 243 35.55 -10.97 7.67
C VAL A 243 34.77 -12.28 7.54
N ILE A 244 33.49 -12.20 7.17
CA ILE A 244 32.58 -13.34 7.07
C ILE A 244 32.24 -13.61 5.61
N GLN A 245 32.37 -14.86 5.18
CA GLN A 245 32.04 -15.27 3.81
C GLN A 245 30.53 -15.53 3.65
N ILE A 246 29.94 -15.01 2.58
CA ILE A 246 28.56 -15.25 2.15
C ILE A 246 28.59 -15.92 0.77
N ASP A 247 28.37 -17.23 0.74
CA ASP A 247 28.50 -18.05 -0.49
C ASP A 247 27.17 -18.36 -1.18
N ASP A 248 26.05 -18.08 -0.53
CA ASP A 248 24.71 -18.54 -0.93
C ASP A 248 23.86 -17.48 -1.63
N MET A 249 24.37 -16.25 -1.75
CA MET A 249 23.72 -15.19 -2.51
C MET A 249 24.74 -14.22 -3.10
N ASP A 250 24.38 -13.64 -4.23
CA ASP A 250 25.20 -12.64 -4.89
C ASP A 250 25.14 -11.30 -4.16
N ALA A 251 26.13 -10.45 -4.40
CA ALA A 251 26.33 -9.19 -3.71
C ALA A 251 25.11 -8.24 -3.80
N GLU A 252 24.35 -8.28 -4.89
CA GLU A 252 23.14 -7.45 -5.05
C GLU A 252 22.01 -7.87 -4.10
N VAL A 253 21.80 -9.18 -3.93
CA VAL A 253 20.83 -9.73 -3.00
C VAL A 253 21.26 -9.42 -1.57
N PHE A 254 22.54 -9.59 -1.25
CA PHE A 254 23.07 -9.28 0.07
C PHE A 254 22.94 -7.79 0.42
N ARG A 255 23.23 -6.88 -0.52
CA ARG A 255 22.99 -5.44 -0.32
C ARG A 255 21.52 -5.11 -0.11
N SER A 256 20.63 -5.79 -0.83
CA SER A 256 19.18 -5.63 -0.67
C SER A 256 18.70 -6.11 0.70
N LEU A 257 19.27 -7.21 1.21
CA LEU A 257 19.06 -7.71 2.55
C LEU A 257 19.55 -6.71 3.62
N LEU A 258 20.76 -6.19 3.47
CA LEU A 258 21.29 -5.16 4.36
C LEU A 258 20.43 -3.90 4.34
N HIS A 259 20.02 -3.44 3.15
CA HIS A 259 19.11 -2.30 3.04
C HIS A 259 17.86 -2.53 3.90
N TYR A 260 17.20 -3.68 3.77
CA TYR A 260 16.05 -4.02 4.59
C TYR A 260 16.35 -4.08 6.10
N MET A 261 17.51 -4.61 6.50
CA MET A 261 17.87 -4.66 7.92
C MET A 261 17.98 -3.26 8.55
N TYR A 262 18.50 -2.28 7.82
CA TYR A 262 18.71 -0.92 8.33
C TYR A 262 17.48 -0.03 8.15
N THR A 263 16.74 -0.16 7.05
CA THR A 263 15.65 0.76 6.71
C THR A 263 14.26 0.17 6.93
N ASP A 264 14.17 -1.14 7.16
CA ASP A 264 12.93 -1.91 7.26
C ASP A 264 12.01 -1.72 6.03
N SER A 265 12.60 -1.42 4.87
CA SER A 265 11.93 -1.32 3.57
C SER A 265 12.67 -2.14 2.51
N LEU A 266 11.94 -2.61 1.50
CA LEU A 266 12.57 -3.19 0.31
C LEU A 266 13.24 -2.10 -0.52
N PRO A 267 14.37 -2.39 -1.20
CA PRO A 267 14.99 -1.44 -2.10
C PRO A 267 14.02 -1.06 -3.24
N PRO A 268 14.21 0.12 -3.86
CA PRO A 268 13.41 0.53 -5.02
C PRO A 268 13.49 -0.51 -6.13
N GLU A 269 12.35 -0.75 -6.80
CA GLU A 269 12.27 -1.60 -7.98
C GLU A 269 13.18 -1.05 -9.09
N LYS A 270 14.04 -1.92 -9.63
CA LYS A 270 14.98 -1.61 -10.71
C LYS A 270 14.96 -2.75 -11.70
N GLY A 271 15.20 -2.42 -12.97
CA GLY A 271 15.32 -3.40 -14.04
C GLY A 271 13.99 -3.77 -14.67
N THR A 272 13.96 -4.94 -15.30
CA THR A 272 12.76 -5.48 -15.94
C THR A 272 11.85 -6.18 -14.93
N THR A 273 10.57 -6.35 -15.27
CA THR A 273 9.59 -7.11 -14.47
C THR A 273 10.09 -8.52 -14.10
N ARG A 274 10.94 -9.13 -14.93
CA ARG A 274 11.52 -10.44 -14.67
C ARG A 274 12.65 -10.39 -13.65
N GLU A 275 13.49 -9.36 -13.71
CA GLU A 275 14.58 -9.14 -12.75
C GLU A 275 14.03 -8.80 -11.37
N GLU A 276 12.97 -7.99 -11.31
CA GLU A 276 12.25 -7.69 -10.06
C GLU A 276 11.71 -8.96 -9.39
N ALA A 277 11.08 -9.85 -10.17
CA ALA A 277 10.59 -11.12 -9.66
C ALA A 277 11.73 -12.04 -9.20
N ALA A 278 12.83 -12.11 -9.96
CA ALA A 278 14.00 -12.90 -9.58
C ALA A 278 14.65 -12.38 -8.27
N MET A 279 14.77 -11.05 -8.13
CA MET A 279 15.26 -10.43 -6.90
C MET A 279 14.34 -10.76 -5.72
N ALA A 280 13.01 -10.64 -5.88
CA ALA A 280 12.06 -10.97 -4.82
C ALA A 280 12.12 -12.46 -4.42
N GLN A 281 12.32 -13.37 -5.37
CA GLN A 281 12.56 -14.79 -5.07
C GLN A 281 13.85 -15.00 -4.26
N ASN A 282 14.96 -14.41 -4.69
CA ASN A 282 16.24 -14.52 -3.97
C ASN A 282 16.15 -13.91 -2.57
N MET A 283 15.41 -12.82 -2.41
CA MET A 283 15.15 -12.20 -1.11
C MET A 283 14.29 -13.07 -0.19
N ILE A 284 13.37 -13.90 -0.71
CA ILE A 284 12.66 -14.92 0.08
C ILE A 284 13.64 -15.99 0.60
N VAL A 285 14.54 -16.46 -0.26
CA VAL A 285 15.57 -17.44 0.15
C VAL A 285 16.46 -16.86 1.25
N ALA A 286 16.88 -15.60 1.11
CA ALA A 286 17.65 -14.90 2.14
C ALA A 286 16.83 -14.71 3.43
N ALA A 287 15.55 -14.36 3.32
CA ALA A 287 14.67 -14.20 4.47
C ALA A 287 14.51 -15.51 5.26
N ASP A 288 14.35 -16.64 4.58
CA ASP A 288 14.32 -17.97 5.20
C ASP A 288 15.62 -18.27 5.93
N ARG A 289 16.77 -18.07 5.26
CA ARG A 289 18.10 -18.32 5.82
C ARG A 289 18.34 -17.53 7.11
N TYR A 290 17.97 -16.25 7.11
CA TYR A 290 18.20 -15.35 8.24
C TYR A 290 17.02 -15.23 9.20
N SER A 291 15.99 -16.07 9.03
CA SER A 291 14.78 -16.12 9.87
C SER A 291 14.06 -14.76 9.98
N MET A 292 13.75 -14.15 8.84
CA MET A 292 13.17 -12.82 8.72
C MET A 292 11.75 -12.85 8.11
N GLU A 293 10.77 -13.28 8.90
CA GLU A 293 9.41 -13.53 8.42
C GLU A 293 8.74 -12.31 7.77
N THR A 294 8.91 -11.11 8.33
CA THR A 294 8.32 -9.89 7.75
C THR A 294 8.89 -9.57 6.37
N LEU A 295 10.19 -9.80 6.16
CA LEU A 295 10.83 -9.64 4.84
C LEU A 295 10.20 -10.60 3.83
N LYS A 296 10.07 -11.86 4.21
CA LYS A 296 9.49 -12.91 3.38
C LYS A 296 8.09 -12.52 2.91
N LEU A 297 7.22 -12.10 3.82
CA LEU A 297 5.86 -11.66 3.49
C LEU A 297 5.81 -10.45 2.54
N MET A 298 6.71 -9.49 2.69
CA MET A 298 6.79 -8.35 1.75
C MET A 298 7.23 -8.79 0.35
N CYS A 299 8.17 -9.75 0.26
CA CYS A 299 8.58 -10.32 -1.02
C CYS A 299 7.47 -11.18 -1.65
N GLU A 300 6.64 -11.87 -0.85
CA GLU A 300 5.44 -12.55 -1.35
C GLU A 300 4.44 -11.57 -1.97
N ASP A 301 4.13 -10.45 -1.30
CA ASP A 301 3.25 -9.40 -1.85
C ASP A 301 3.81 -8.79 -3.14
N ARG A 302 5.14 -8.64 -3.22
CA ARG A 302 5.82 -8.20 -4.45
C ARG A 302 5.62 -9.23 -5.57
N LEU A 303 5.92 -10.50 -5.32
CA LEU A 303 5.77 -11.58 -6.31
C LEU A 303 4.34 -11.76 -6.80
N ARG A 304 3.34 -11.48 -5.95
CA ARG A 304 1.92 -11.51 -6.33
C ARG A 304 1.62 -10.69 -7.59
N LYS A 305 2.29 -9.55 -7.76
CA LYS A 305 2.08 -8.61 -8.89
C LYS A 305 2.61 -9.15 -10.22
N HIS A 306 3.44 -10.20 -10.18
CA HIS A 306 4.09 -10.79 -11.34
C HIS A 306 3.46 -12.14 -11.76
N ILE A 307 2.35 -12.54 -11.11
CA ILE A 307 1.61 -13.75 -11.48
C ILE A 307 0.94 -13.55 -12.85
N GLY A 308 1.27 -14.43 -13.78
CA GLY A 308 0.69 -14.48 -15.12
C GLY A 308 0.69 -15.91 -15.66
N ALA A 309 0.09 -16.11 -16.82
CA ALA A 309 -0.09 -17.44 -17.41
C ALA A 309 1.23 -18.22 -17.58
N SER A 310 2.31 -17.54 -17.97
CA SER A 310 3.63 -18.15 -18.17
C SER A 310 4.47 -18.28 -16.89
N SER A 311 4.14 -17.57 -15.81
CA SER A 311 4.92 -17.55 -14.56
C SER A 311 4.28 -18.34 -13.43
N VAL A 312 2.94 -18.50 -13.43
CA VAL A 312 2.18 -19.05 -12.29
C VAL A 312 2.63 -20.46 -11.89
N ALA A 313 3.00 -21.31 -12.84
CA ALA A 313 3.46 -22.67 -12.55
C ALA A 313 4.80 -22.68 -11.77
N THR A 314 5.75 -21.86 -12.22
CA THR A 314 7.04 -21.68 -11.54
C THR A 314 6.89 -20.99 -10.19
N MET A 315 6.02 -19.98 -10.08
CA MET A 315 5.74 -19.27 -8.82
C MET A 315 5.07 -20.16 -7.79
N LEU A 316 4.14 -21.01 -8.21
CA LEU A 316 3.46 -21.94 -7.32
C LEU A 316 4.41 -23.03 -6.80
N THR A 317 5.26 -23.57 -7.67
CA THR A 317 6.33 -24.52 -7.27
C THR A 317 7.31 -23.86 -6.29
N PHE A 318 7.70 -22.61 -6.57
CA PHE A 318 8.55 -21.82 -5.68
C PHE A 318 7.88 -21.59 -4.32
N ALA A 319 6.60 -21.20 -4.32
CA ALA A 319 5.84 -20.93 -3.12
C ALA A 319 5.71 -22.18 -2.22
N ASP A 320 5.47 -23.35 -2.81
CA ASP A 320 5.41 -24.60 -2.07
C ASP A 320 6.79 -24.98 -1.48
N ARG A 321 7.86 -24.85 -2.28
CA ARG A 321 9.25 -25.14 -1.83
C ARG A 321 9.69 -24.27 -0.66
N HIS A 322 9.32 -22.99 -0.68
CA HIS A 322 9.70 -22.00 0.33
C HIS A 322 8.60 -21.74 1.36
N HIS A 323 7.55 -22.55 1.41
CA HIS A 323 6.43 -22.39 2.36
C HIS A 323 5.81 -20.97 2.36
N CYS A 324 5.69 -20.35 1.18
CA CYS A 324 5.13 -19.01 0.98
C CYS A 324 3.61 -19.11 0.81
N HIS A 325 2.88 -19.07 1.93
CA HIS A 325 1.44 -19.31 1.94
C HIS A 325 0.62 -18.25 1.20
N GLY A 326 1.02 -16.98 1.30
CA GLY A 326 0.33 -15.86 0.63
C GLY A 326 0.51 -15.93 -0.89
N LEU A 327 1.74 -16.19 -1.35
CA LEU A 327 2.03 -16.37 -2.77
C LEU A 327 1.33 -17.62 -3.35
N ARG A 328 1.30 -18.73 -2.59
CA ARG A 328 0.57 -19.95 -2.97
C ARG A 328 -0.93 -19.67 -3.15
N ALA A 329 -1.54 -18.96 -2.21
CA ALA A 329 -2.94 -18.57 -2.26
C ALA A 329 -3.24 -17.70 -3.49
N ALA A 330 -2.40 -16.72 -3.78
CA ALA A 330 -2.59 -15.87 -4.96
C ALA A 330 -2.43 -16.64 -6.28
N CYS A 331 -1.48 -17.58 -6.36
CA CYS A 331 -1.32 -18.42 -7.55
C CYS A 331 -2.54 -19.33 -7.78
N THR A 332 -3.09 -19.90 -6.70
CA THR A 332 -4.29 -20.75 -6.77
C THR A 332 -5.56 -19.94 -7.07
N GLU A 333 -5.67 -18.70 -6.58
CA GLU A 333 -6.72 -17.76 -6.96
C GLU A 333 -6.63 -17.42 -8.46
N PHE A 334 -5.44 -17.09 -8.98
CA PHE A 334 -5.23 -16.80 -10.40
C PHE A 334 -5.67 -17.96 -11.31
N LEU A 335 -5.35 -19.21 -10.90
CA LEU A 335 -5.72 -20.43 -11.61
C LEU A 335 -7.18 -20.84 -11.43
N SER A 336 -7.93 -20.21 -10.52
CA SER A 336 -9.36 -20.51 -10.33
C SER A 336 -10.22 -19.97 -11.49
N SER A 337 -9.69 -19.08 -12.33
CA SER A 337 -10.34 -18.65 -13.57
C SER A 337 -10.09 -19.64 -14.71
N PRO A 338 -11.13 -20.19 -15.39
CA PRO A 338 -10.96 -21.14 -16.48
C PRO A 338 -10.11 -20.62 -17.64
N THR A 339 -10.22 -19.33 -17.95
CA THR A 339 -9.41 -18.68 -19.01
C THR A 339 -7.94 -18.66 -18.64
N ASN A 340 -7.61 -18.29 -17.40
CA ASN A 340 -6.24 -18.25 -16.90
C ASN A 340 -5.65 -19.66 -16.79
N LEU A 341 -6.43 -20.63 -16.31
CA LEU A 341 -6.03 -22.02 -16.23
C LEU A 341 -5.69 -22.57 -17.61
N LYS A 342 -6.56 -22.36 -18.60
CA LYS A 342 -6.31 -22.80 -19.99
C LYS A 342 -5.08 -22.13 -20.59
N ALA A 343 -4.90 -20.83 -20.35
CA ALA A 343 -3.72 -20.10 -20.81
C ALA A 343 -2.44 -20.63 -20.15
N ALA A 344 -2.46 -20.93 -18.85
CA ALA A 344 -1.32 -21.50 -18.13
C ALA A 344 -1.00 -22.92 -18.62
N MET A 345 -2.01 -23.77 -18.82
CA MET A 345 -1.86 -25.13 -19.35
C MET A 345 -1.26 -25.18 -20.75
N ALA A 346 -1.44 -24.13 -21.55
CA ALA A 346 -0.84 -24.02 -22.87
C ALA A 346 0.66 -23.63 -22.84
N THR A 347 1.23 -23.38 -21.66
CA THR A 347 2.65 -23.07 -21.49
C THR A 347 3.44 -24.31 -21.08
N ASP A 348 4.68 -24.42 -21.55
CA ASP A 348 5.56 -25.55 -21.25
C ASP A 348 5.83 -25.71 -19.74
N GLY A 349 5.79 -24.62 -18.98
CA GLY A 349 6.04 -24.60 -17.54
C GLY A 349 4.95 -25.28 -16.71
N PHE A 350 3.72 -25.38 -17.21
CA PHE A 350 2.62 -26.02 -16.48
C PHE A 350 2.72 -27.55 -16.51
N GLY A 351 3.22 -28.14 -17.59
CA GLY A 351 3.49 -29.58 -17.68
C GLY A 351 4.58 -30.06 -16.72
N GLN A 352 5.42 -29.13 -16.23
CA GLN A 352 6.52 -29.39 -15.30
C GLN A 352 6.13 -29.17 -13.83
N LEU A 353 4.85 -28.93 -13.54
CA LEU A 353 4.34 -28.83 -12.17
C LEU A 353 4.60 -30.12 -11.40
N SER A 354 5.65 -30.13 -10.57
CA SER A 354 6.08 -31.29 -9.80
C SER A 354 5.30 -31.45 -8.47
N CYS A 355 4.14 -30.81 -8.33
CA CYS A 355 3.35 -30.77 -7.09
C CYS A 355 2.01 -31.52 -7.23
N PRO A 356 1.91 -32.80 -6.81
CA PRO A 356 0.71 -33.62 -6.98
C PRO A 356 -0.51 -33.13 -6.20
N THR A 357 -0.30 -32.42 -5.09
CA THR A 357 -1.39 -31.85 -4.25
C THR A 357 -2.07 -30.69 -4.97
N VAL A 358 -1.30 -29.80 -5.59
CA VAL A 358 -1.81 -28.71 -6.42
C VAL A 358 -2.58 -29.24 -7.61
N LEU A 359 -2.04 -30.25 -8.32
CA LEU A 359 -2.76 -30.89 -9.44
C LEU A 359 -4.09 -31.50 -8.99
N LYS A 360 -4.13 -32.16 -7.82
CA LYS A 360 -5.38 -32.69 -7.24
C LYS A 360 -6.37 -31.58 -6.87
N GLU A 361 -5.92 -30.49 -6.26
CA GLU A 361 -6.77 -29.34 -5.89
C GLU A 361 -7.33 -28.64 -7.14
N LEU A 362 -6.52 -28.48 -8.19
CA LEU A 362 -6.95 -27.88 -9.47
C LEU A 362 -7.93 -28.80 -10.22
N MET A 363 -7.67 -30.11 -10.25
CA MET A 363 -8.60 -31.08 -10.86
C MET A 363 -9.95 -31.11 -10.12
N ALA A 364 -9.96 -31.02 -8.80
CA ALA A 364 -11.19 -30.97 -8.01
C ALA A 364 -12.04 -29.72 -8.31
N LYS A 365 -11.39 -28.59 -8.63
CA LYS A 365 -12.06 -27.33 -9.00
C LYS A 365 -12.49 -27.25 -10.46
N ALA A 366 -11.90 -28.04 -11.36
CA ALA A 366 -12.26 -28.07 -12.78
C ALA A 366 -13.43 -29.04 -13.10
N LEU A 367 -13.88 -29.83 -12.13
CA LEU A 367 -14.99 -30.79 -12.23
C LEU A 367 -16.35 -30.22 -11.78
N PHE A 368 -16.40 -28.94 -11.43
CA PHE A 368 -17.60 -28.14 -11.15
C PHE A 368 -17.49 -26.80 -11.88
#